data_AF-A0A0S8HCG8-F1
#
_entry.id   AF-A0A0S8HCG8-F1
#
_cell.length_a   1.000
_cell.length_b   1.000
_cell.length_c   1.000
_cell.angle_alpha   90.00
_cell.angle_beta   90.00
_cell.angle_gamma   90.00
#
_symmetry.space_group_name_H-M   'P 1'
#
loop_
_entity.id
_entity.type
_entity.pdbx_description
1 polymer ?
#
loop_
_entity_poly.entity_id
_entity_poly.type
_entity_poly.pdbx_seq_one_letter_code
_entity_poly.pdbx_strand_id
1 'polypeptide(L)'
;MTIVKNLVAALMLAAVCCCLEAAPRAEEPAALERQFPEIARLVRHFEARMRSKEPAVRLDVLTELTYFHPRDSRLYPPFLRYLLKDPCPKIRWQAVHRLRQHGIFLKKQELPGSYEVPMVGLCRPNDPDSLARLRKMLSEPDHPRAGWAVTALAAAKDEGLLEPAKRLTDSGNVFVRFSAAAAYLELGRREEALRLLQAIADTDNEPSGCYKLWAAELMVRHGRREYIGTMIDATASRQGQGYADPGISLLEDLTGRYFGTAAEWRAWWKRTHPAKPRKRGQQDPGARPTQGPGIDPRPRRDAGGNP
;
A
#
# COMPACT_ATOMS: atom_id res chain seq x y z
N MET A 1 -22.63 -1.84 -81.70
CA MET A 1 -22.95 -2.26 -80.31
C MET A 1 -21.73 -2.32 -79.37
N THR A 2 -20.53 -1.91 -79.79
CA THR A 2 -19.30 -2.01 -78.97
C THR A 2 -19.02 -0.74 -78.15
N ILE A 3 -19.55 0.42 -78.56
CA ILE A 3 -19.26 1.73 -77.95
C ILE A 3 -20.00 1.93 -76.61
N VAL A 4 -21.16 1.27 -76.42
CA VAL A 4 -21.98 1.42 -75.20
C VAL A 4 -21.39 0.63 -74.01
N LYS A 5 -20.62 -0.44 -74.25
CA LYS A 5 -20.01 -1.25 -73.18
C LYS A 5 -18.85 -0.54 -72.47
N ASN A 6 -18.14 0.36 -73.14
CA ASN A 6 -17.01 1.08 -72.55
C ASN A 6 -17.43 2.27 -71.69
N LEU A 7 -18.62 2.83 -71.90
CA LEU A 7 -19.12 3.95 -71.10
C LEU A 7 -19.61 3.52 -69.71
N VAL A 8 -20.20 2.33 -69.60
CA VAL A 8 -20.70 1.77 -68.33
C VAL A 8 -19.54 1.33 -67.42
N ALA A 9 -18.45 0.81 -67.99
CA ALA A 9 -17.25 0.44 -67.22
C ALA A 9 -16.52 1.66 -66.64
N ALA A 10 -16.51 2.79 -67.36
CA ALA A 10 -15.89 4.04 -66.89
C ALA A 10 -16.69 4.71 -65.76
N LEU A 11 -18.03 4.62 -65.78
CA LEU A 11 -18.89 5.16 -64.72
C LEU A 11 -18.88 4.33 -63.42
N MET A 12 -18.67 3.01 -63.51
CA MET A 12 -18.51 2.16 -62.32
C MET A 12 -17.15 2.36 -61.63
N LEU A 13 -16.08 2.72 -62.36
CA LEU A 13 -14.79 3.04 -61.74
C LEU A 13 -14.79 4.40 -61.02
N ALA A 14 -15.56 5.36 -61.51
CA ALA A 14 -15.69 6.69 -60.89
C ALA A 14 -16.53 6.66 -59.59
N ALA A 15 -17.49 5.75 -59.47
CA ALA A 15 -18.33 5.60 -58.27
C ALA A 15 -17.63 4.88 -57.10
N VAL A 16 -16.59 4.09 -57.36
CA VAL A 16 -15.80 3.42 -56.30
C VAL A 16 -14.70 4.33 -55.72
N CYS A 17 -14.35 5.43 -56.41
CA CYS A 17 -13.29 6.35 -55.94
C CYS A 17 -13.76 7.45 -54.97
N CYS A 18 -15.07 7.68 -54.79
CA CYS A 18 -15.56 8.78 -53.94
C CYS A 18 -15.89 8.39 -52.49
N CYS A 19 -15.72 7.11 -52.10
CA CYS A 19 -16.02 6.65 -50.72
C CYS A 19 -14.77 6.21 -49.93
N LEU A 20 -13.55 6.55 -50.38
CA LEU A 20 -12.41 6.62 -49.47
C LEU A 20 -12.47 7.96 -48.70
N GLU A 21 -13.51 8.12 -47.87
CA GLU A 21 -13.37 9.00 -46.72
C GLU A 21 -12.18 8.45 -45.93
N ALA A 22 -11.08 9.21 -45.93
CA ALA A 22 -9.91 8.91 -45.14
C ALA A 22 -10.40 8.68 -43.71
N ALA A 23 -10.45 7.41 -43.29
CA ALA A 23 -10.81 7.04 -41.94
C ALA A 23 -10.05 7.98 -41.01
N PRO A 24 -10.72 8.69 -40.08
CA PRO A 24 -10.08 9.66 -39.22
C PRO A 24 -8.85 8.97 -38.68
N ARG A 25 -7.66 9.50 -39.00
CA ARG A 25 -6.39 8.98 -38.48
C ARG A 25 -6.61 8.91 -37.00
N ALA A 26 -6.79 7.70 -36.47
CA ALA A 26 -7.01 7.48 -35.06
C ALA A 26 -5.88 8.25 -34.40
N GLU A 27 -6.21 9.32 -33.66
CA GLU A 27 -5.22 10.14 -32.99
C GLU A 27 -4.31 9.17 -32.27
N GLU A 28 -3.06 9.08 -32.70
CA GLU A 28 -2.11 8.20 -32.05
C GLU A 28 -2.15 8.62 -30.59
N PRO A 29 -2.57 7.73 -29.67
CA PRO A 29 -2.70 8.10 -28.27
C PRO A 29 -1.37 8.72 -27.86
N ALA A 30 -1.44 9.93 -27.30
CA ALA A 30 -0.25 10.69 -26.91
C ALA A 30 0.70 9.73 -26.21
N ALA A 31 1.93 9.59 -26.75
CA ALA A 31 2.88 8.59 -26.27
C ALA A 31 2.95 8.65 -24.74
N LEU A 32 2.81 7.51 -24.05
CA LEU A 32 2.82 7.44 -22.59
C LEU A 32 4.09 8.06 -22.01
N GLU A 33 5.20 7.99 -22.76
CA GLU A 33 6.44 8.72 -22.47
C GLU A 33 6.27 10.23 -22.33
N ARG A 34 5.41 10.86 -23.13
CA ARG A 34 5.09 12.30 -23.00
C ARG A 34 4.24 12.56 -21.76
N GLN A 35 3.36 11.64 -21.41
CA GLN A 35 2.49 11.76 -20.23
C GLN A 35 3.26 11.49 -18.92
N PHE A 36 4.24 10.59 -18.95
CA PHE A 36 5.02 10.14 -17.78
C PHE A 36 6.53 10.14 -18.06
N PRO A 37 7.13 11.30 -18.39
CA PRO A 37 8.52 11.36 -18.85
C PRO A 37 9.53 10.91 -17.78
N GLU A 38 9.26 11.16 -16.50
CA GLU A 38 10.13 10.69 -15.41
C GLU A 38 10.09 9.17 -15.29
N ILE A 39 8.91 8.56 -15.33
CA ILE A 39 8.76 7.11 -15.26
C ILE A 39 9.40 6.43 -16.47
N ALA A 40 9.25 7.02 -17.66
CA ALA A 40 9.89 6.52 -18.88
C ALA A 40 11.42 6.50 -18.80
N ARG A 41 12.04 7.46 -18.10
CA ARG A 41 13.49 7.46 -17.86
C ARG A 41 13.94 6.36 -16.91
N LEU A 42 13.09 5.98 -15.96
CA LEU A 42 13.38 4.98 -14.94
C LEU A 42 13.21 3.56 -15.46
N VAL A 43 12.21 3.34 -16.33
CA VAL A 43 11.85 2.00 -16.81
C VAL A 43 12.33 1.79 -18.23
N ARG A 44 13.19 0.79 -18.42
CA ARG A 44 13.64 0.42 -19.76
C ARG A 44 12.48 -0.06 -20.62
N HIS A 45 12.41 0.47 -21.84
CA HIS A 45 11.38 0.17 -22.83
C HIS A 45 9.96 0.41 -22.31
N PHE A 46 9.77 1.48 -21.51
CA PHE A 46 8.51 1.81 -20.86
C PHE A 46 7.30 1.78 -21.82
N GLU A 47 7.35 2.52 -22.93
CA GLU A 47 6.24 2.59 -23.89
C GLU A 47 5.88 1.21 -24.45
N ALA A 48 6.88 0.47 -24.94
CA ALA A 48 6.68 -0.84 -25.54
C ALA A 48 6.10 -1.84 -24.53
N ARG A 49 6.59 -1.84 -23.29
CA ARG A 49 6.11 -2.71 -22.22
C ARG A 49 4.69 -2.35 -21.78
N MET A 50 4.39 -1.06 -21.64
CA MET A 50 3.04 -0.60 -21.29
C MET A 50 2.01 -0.84 -22.39
N ARG A 51 2.43 -0.89 -23.67
CA ARG A 51 1.59 -1.27 -24.82
C ARG A 51 1.50 -2.78 -25.03
N SER A 52 2.26 -3.59 -24.30
CA SER A 52 2.20 -5.06 -24.43
C SER A 52 0.78 -5.56 -24.16
N LYS A 53 0.31 -6.50 -24.97
CA LYS A 53 -0.97 -7.19 -24.74
C LYS A 53 -0.92 -8.07 -23.49
N GLU A 54 0.28 -8.56 -23.15
CA GLU A 54 0.51 -9.45 -22.01
C GLU A 54 0.47 -8.69 -20.68
N PRO A 55 -0.46 -9.01 -19.76
CA PRO A 55 -0.54 -8.32 -18.48
C PRO A 55 0.70 -8.51 -17.59
N ALA A 56 1.41 -9.62 -17.73
CA ALA A 56 2.63 -9.87 -16.96
C ALA A 56 3.70 -8.80 -17.26
N VAL A 57 3.94 -8.48 -18.53
CA VAL A 57 4.91 -7.46 -18.96
C VAL A 57 4.55 -6.08 -18.40
N ARG A 58 3.27 -5.71 -18.40
CA ARG A 58 2.79 -4.44 -17.82
C ARG A 58 2.90 -4.43 -16.30
N LEU A 59 2.66 -5.57 -15.65
CA LEU A 59 2.83 -5.72 -14.21
C LEU A 59 4.31 -5.63 -13.79
N ASP A 60 5.24 -6.11 -14.63
CA ASP A 60 6.67 -5.98 -14.37
C ASP A 60 7.11 -4.52 -14.37
N VAL A 61 6.52 -3.66 -15.22
CA VAL A 61 6.77 -2.21 -15.17
C VAL A 61 6.39 -1.64 -13.80
N LEU A 62 5.21 -2.02 -13.28
CA LEU A 62 4.77 -1.58 -11.96
C LEU A 62 5.65 -2.13 -10.83
N THR A 63 6.09 -3.38 -10.94
CA THR A 63 7.02 -3.99 -9.98
C THR A 63 8.36 -3.27 -9.99
N GLU A 64 8.92 -3.00 -11.16
CA GLU A 64 10.20 -2.29 -11.33
C GLU A 64 10.14 -0.88 -10.72
N LEU A 65 9.07 -0.13 -11.02
CA LEU A 65 8.86 1.19 -10.44
C LEU A 65 8.74 1.16 -8.92
N THR A 66 7.96 0.22 -8.39
CA THR A 66 7.69 0.17 -6.94
C THR A 66 8.82 -0.46 -6.14
N TYR A 67 9.69 -1.26 -6.76
CA TYR A 67 10.82 -1.93 -6.11
C TYR A 67 12.13 -1.15 -6.22
N PHE A 68 12.50 -0.67 -7.42
CA PHE A 68 13.80 -0.01 -7.64
C PHE A 68 13.77 1.50 -7.44
N HIS A 69 12.60 2.11 -7.50
CA HIS A 69 12.44 3.55 -7.32
C HIS A 69 11.48 3.83 -6.17
N PRO A 70 11.77 3.36 -4.94
CA PRO A 70 10.76 3.31 -3.89
C PRO A 70 10.16 4.68 -3.58
N ARG A 71 8.84 4.74 -3.80
CA ARG A 71 7.89 5.71 -3.25
C ARG A 71 8.15 7.22 -3.41
N ASP A 72 8.56 7.72 -4.59
CA ASP A 72 8.30 9.15 -4.88
C ASP A 72 6.78 9.36 -5.00
N SER A 73 6.18 9.79 -3.90
CA SER A 73 4.74 10.03 -3.77
C SER A 73 4.21 11.08 -4.74
N ARG A 74 5.06 11.80 -5.46
CA ARG A 74 4.65 12.75 -6.51
C ARG A 74 4.50 12.08 -7.87
N LEU A 75 5.36 11.13 -8.20
CA LEU A 75 5.41 10.50 -9.53
C LEU A 75 4.36 9.40 -9.71
N TYR A 76 4.12 8.61 -8.65
CA TYR A 76 3.27 7.43 -8.78
C TYR A 76 1.78 7.67 -8.85
N PRO A 77 1.18 8.61 -8.09
CA PRO A 77 -0.28 8.71 -8.08
C PRO A 77 -0.90 8.99 -9.46
N PRO A 78 -0.35 9.87 -10.32
CA PRO A 78 -0.86 10.03 -11.68
C PRO A 78 -0.78 8.75 -12.51
N PHE A 79 0.35 8.03 -12.46
CA PHE A 79 0.55 6.79 -13.21
C PHE A 79 -0.32 5.64 -12.69
N LEU A 80 -0.42 5.47 -11.37
CA LEU A 80 -1.31 4.48 -10.77
C LEU A 80 -2.78 4.77 -11.11
N ARG A 81 -3.21 6.04 -11.13
CA ARG A 81 -4.55 6.41 -11.60
C ARG A 81 -4.78 6.07 -13.08
N TYR A 82 -3.76 6.20 -13.92
CA TYR A 82 -3.82 5.73 -15.31
C TYR A 82 -4.05 4.21 -15.38
N LEU A 83 -3.32 3.44 -14.56
CA LEU A 83 -3.45 1.98 -14.50
C LEU A 83 -4.81 1.48 -13.98
N LEU A 84 -5.62 2.34 -13.34
CA LEU A 84 -7.02 1.98 -13.01
C LEU A 84 -7.86 1.71 -14.27
N LYS A 85 -7.41 2.15 -15.45
CA LYS A 85 -8.07 1.90 -16.74
C LYS A 85 -7.48 0.70 -17.50
N ASP A 86 -6.48 0.01 -16.94
CA ASP A 86 -5.85 -1.14 -17.59
C ASP A 86 -6.89 -2.24 -17.88
N PRO A 87 -6.86 -2.93 -19.04
CA PRO A 87 -7.82 -3.98 -19.35
C PRO A 87 -7.76 -5.18 -18.39
N CYS A 88 -6.62 -5.44 -17.74
CA CYS A 88 -6.44 -6.54 -16.80
C CYS A 88 -6.90 -6.18 -15.38
N PRO A 89 -7.89 -6.90 -14.79
CA PRO A 89 -8.33 -6.70 -13.41
C PRO A 89 -7.22 -6.79 -12.36
N LYS A 90 -6.18 -7.62 -12.58
CA LYS A 90 -5.05 -7.77 -11.66
C LYS A 90 -4.21 -6.49 -11.58
N ILE A 91 -3.94 -5.85 -12.72
CA ILE A 91 -3.19 -4.58 -12.76
C ILE A 91 -4.01 -3.48 -12.10
N ARG A 92 -5.32 -3.43 -12.35
CA ARG A 92 -6.22 -2.47 -11.68
C ARG A 92 -6.20 -2.63 -10.17
N TRP A 93 -6.21 -3.86 -9.65
CA TRP A 93 -6.05 -4.10 -8.22
C TRP A 93 -4.70 -3.60 -7.70
N GLN A 94 -3.61 -3.92 -8.39
CA GLN A 94 -2.28 -3.48 -7.97
C GLN A 94 -2.21 -1.95 -7.91
N ALA A 95 -2.82 -1.25 -8.88
CA ALA A 95 -2.94 0.21 -8.84
C ALA A 95 -3.74 0.71 -7.61
N VAL A 96 -4.93 0.15 -7.35
CA VAL A 96 -5.75 0.47 -6.17
C VAL A 96 -4.96 0.23 -4.87
N HIS A 97 -4.33 -0.94 -4.76
CA HIS A 97 -3.60 -1.35 -3.56
C HIS A 97 -2.36 -0.48 -3.33
N ARG A 98 -1.58 -0.16 -4.36
CA ARG A 98 -0.42 0.73 -4.25
C ARG A 98 -0.82 2.15 -3.85
N LEU A 99 -1.87 2.71 -4.45
CA LEU A 99 -2.39 4.02 -4.04
C LEU A 99 -2.74 4.04 -2.55
N ARG A 100 -3.36 2.98 -2.05
CA ARG A 100 -3.64 2.83 -0.61
C ARG A 100 -2.40 2.72 0.25
N GLN A 101 -1.36 2.01 -0.20
CA GLN A 101 -0.07 1.96 0.49
C GLN A 101 0.59 3.35 0.59
N HIS A 102 0.26 4.28 -0.30
CA HIS A 102 0.67 5.69 -0.23
C HIS A 102 -0.28 6.58 0.59
N GLY A 103 -1.29 6.01 1.25
CA GLY A 103 -2.33 6.77 1.98
C GLY A 103 -3.30 7.51 1.05
N ILE A 104 -3.35 7.15 -0.23
CA ILE A 104 -4.25 7.76 -1.21
C ILE A 104 -5.48 6.87 -1.38
N PHE A 105 -6.54 7.22 -0.67
CA PHE A 105 -7.83 6.53 -0.78
C PHE A 105 -8.65 7.10 -1.94
N LEU A 106 -8.94 6.27 -2.94
CA LEU A 106 -9.76 6.64 -4.09
C LEU A 106 -11.18 6.96 -3.65
N LYS A 107 -11.85 7.91 -4.31
CA LYS A 107 -13.29 8.12 -4.18
C LYS A 107 -14.04 7.04 -4.96
N LYS A 108 -15.32 6.83 -4.63
CA LYS A 108 -16.16 5.81 -5.30
C LYS A 108 -16.20 6.00 -6.83
N GLN A 109 -16.17 7.24 -7.31
CA GLN A 109 -16.20 7.57 -8.75
C GLN A 109 -14.87 7.29 -9.47
N GLU A 110 -13.76 7.18 -8.73
CA GLU A 110 -12.44 6.88 -9.30
C GLU A 110 -12.18 5.36 -9.40
N LEU A 111 -13.02 4.54 -8.77
CA LEU A 111 -12.82 3.09 -8.74
C LEU A 111 -13.04 2.45 -10.11
N PRO A 112 -12.22 1.46 -10.49
CA PRO A 112 -12.47 0.70 -11.70
C PRO A 112 -13.71 -0.17 -11.57
N GLY A 113 -14.39 -0.43 -12.69
CA GLY A 113 -15.60 -1.26 -12.72
C GLY A 113 -15.41 -2.68 -12.18
N SER A 114 -14.18 -3.20 -12.19
CA SER A 114 -13.81 -4.42 -11.47
C SER A 114 -12.31 -4.49 -11.22
N TYR A 115 -11.87 -5.29 -10.26
CA TYR A 115 -10.45 -5.54 -9.98
C TYR A 115 -10.27 -6.91 -9.31
N GLU A 116 -9.18 -7.62 -9.59
CA GLU A 116 -8.93 -8.97 -9.04
C GLU A 116 -8.02 -8.89 -7.83
N VAL A 117 -8.57 -9.26 -6.68
CA VAL A 117 -7.91 -9.17 -5.38
C VAL A 117 -7.31 -10.54 -5.03
N PRO A 118 -6.05 -10.59 -4.53
CA PRO A 118 -5.41 -11.82 -4.09
C PRO A 118 -6.29 -12.61 -3.12
N MET A 119 -6.34 -13.94 -3.31
CA MET A 119 -7.06 -14.89 -2.45
C MET A 119 -8.59 -14.76 -2.39
N VAL A 120 -9.19 -13.68 -2.92
CA VAL A 120 -10.65 -13.44 -2.87
C VAL A 120 -11.27 -13.29 -4.26
N GLY A 121 -10.46 -13.09 -5.31
CA GLY A 121 -10.87 -13.07 -6.71
C GLY A 121 -11.44 -11.73 -7.17
N LEU A 122 -12.29 -11.78 -8.20
CA LEU A 122 -12.81 -10.59 -8.88
C LEU A 122 -13.82 -9.81 -8.01
N CYS A 123 -13.47 -8.58 -7.64
CA CYS A 123 -14.36 -7.63 -6.99
C CYS A 123 -14.99 -6.69 -8.03
N ARG A 124 -16.31 -6.49 -7.95
CA ARG A 124 -17.05 -5.45 -8.65
C ARG A 124 -17.61 -4.49 -7.60
N PRO A 125 -17.04 -3.28 -7.44
CA PRO A 125 -17.36 -2.41 -6.30
C PRO A 125 -18.80 -1.88 -6.28
N ASN A 126 -19.49 -1.91 -7.43
CA ASN A 126 -20.88 -1.47 -7.56
C ASN A 126 -21.89 -2.64 -7.63
N ASP A 127 -21.44 -3.88 -7.45
CA ASP A 127 -22.26 -5.08 -7.52
C ASP A 127 -22.54 -5.62 -6.11
N PRO A 128 -23.79 -5.53 -5.60
CA PRO A 128 -24.14 -5.99 -4.25
C PRO A 128 -23.79 -7.46 -3.99
N ASP A 129 -23.92 -8.33 -4.99
CA ASP A 129 -23.62 -9.76 -4.84
C ASP A 129 -22.12 -10.00 -4.71
N SER A 130 -21.32 -9.24 -5.48
CA SER A 130 -19.87 -9.23 -5.31
C SER A 130 -19.46 -8.78 -3.91
N LEU A 131 -20.12 -7.77 -3.34
CA LEU A 131 -19.82 -7.29 -1.99
C LEU A 131 -20.30 -8.29 -0.92
N ALA A 132 -21.49 -8.87 -1.07
CA ALA A 132 -22.02 -9.89 -0.16
C ALA A 132 -21.10 -11.11 -0.09
N ARG A 133 -20.58 -11.58 -1.24
CA ARG A 133 -19.59 -12.67 -1.29
C ARG A 133 -18.33 -12.35 -0.49
N LEU A 134 -17.81 -11.12 -0.60
CA LEU A 134 -16.63 -10.69 0.17
C LEU A 134 -16.94 -10.62 1.67
N ARG A 135 -18.12 -10.11 2.07
CA ARG A 135 -18.53 -10.08 3.48
C ARG A 135 -18.63 -11.48 4.10
N LYS A 136 -19.05 -12.49 3.33
CA LYS A 136 -19.05 -13.89 3.79
C LYS A 136 -17.65 -14.37 4.20
N MET A 137 -16.58 -13.90 3.53
CA MET A 137 -15.21 -14.28 3.87
C MET A 137 -14.73 -13.70 5.22
N LEU A 138 -15.47 -12.77 5.81
CA LEU A 138 -15.15 -12.18 7.12
C LEU A 138 -15.55 -13.09 8.30
N SER A 139 -16.20 -14.24 8.05
CA SER A 139 -16.56 -15.21 9.10
C SER A 139 -15.36 -16.00 9.65
N GLU A 140 -14.22 -15.95 8.97
CA GLU A 140 -12.97 -16.63 9.36
C GLU A 140 -11.92 -15.57 9.77
N PRO A 141 -12.01 -15.01 10.99
CA PRO A 141 -11.33 -13.77 11.36
C PRO A 141 -9.79 -13.85 11.29
N ASP A 142 -9.20 -15.03 11.46
CA ASP A 142 -7.74 -15.19 11.44
C ASP A 142 -7.18 -15.64 10.08
N HIS A 143 -8.05 -16.00 9.14
CA HIS A 143 -7.62 -16.40 7.81
C HIS A 143 -7.17 -15.15 7.03
N PRO A 144 -6.00 -15.17 6.35
CA PRO A 144 -5.56 -14.05 5.50
C PRO A 144 -6.58 -13.58 4.44
N ARG A 145 -7.52 -14.44 4.02
CA ARG A 145 -8.61 -14.07 3.10
C ARG A 145 -9.50 -12.99 3.71
N ALA A 146 -9.72 -12.99 5.02
CA ALA A 146 -10.48 -11.93 5.70
C ALA A 146 -9.78 -10.57 5.53
N GLY A 147 -8.47 -10.49 5.72
CA GLY A 147 -7.71 -9.24 5.53
C GLY A 147 -7.79 -8.70 4.11
N TRP A 148 -7.66 -9.58 3.10
CA TRP A 148 -7.85 -9.20 1.70
C TRP A 148 -9.30 -8.80 1.38
N ALA A 149 -10.30 -9.47 1.96
CA ALA A 149 -11.71 -9.13 1.80
C ALA A 149 -12.05 -7.77 2.44
N VAL A 150 -11.56 -7.50 3.65
CA VAL A 150 -11.66 -6.19 4.32
C VAL A 150 -11.06 -5.10 3.44
N THR A 151 -9.86 -5.36 2.89
CA THR A 151 -9.19 -4.43 1.98
C THR A 151 -10.09 -4.18 0.76
N ALA A 152 -10.57 -5.21 0.07
CA ALA A 152 -11.43 -5.06 -1.10
C ALA A 152 -12.73 -4.27 -0.82
N LEU A 153 -13.39 -4.55 0.30
CA LEU A 153 -14.63 -3.90 0.73
C LEU A 153 -14.41 -2.42 1.10
N ALA A 154 -13.32 -2.11 1.81
CA ALA A 154 -12.95 -0.73 2.13
C ALA A 154 -12.65 0.08 0.86
N ALA A 155 -11.94 -0.52 -0.10
CA ALA A 155 -11.71 0.11 -1.41
C ALA A 155 -13.04 0.40 -2.12
N ALA A 156 -14.00 -0.54 -2.07
CA ALA A 156 -15.32 -0.39 -2.66
C ALA A 156 -16.22 0.64 -1.95
N LYS A 157 -15.76 1.25 -0.85
CA LYS A 157 -16.55 2.17 0.00
C LYS A 157 -17.80 1.51 0.57
N ASP A 158 -17.68 0.25 0.95
CA ASP A 158 -18.77 -0.47 1.58
C ASP A 158 -18.88 -0.13 3.08
N GLU A 159 -19.84 0.74 3.45
CA GLU A 159 -20.11 1.06 4.87
C GLU A 159 -20.57 -0.16 5.67
N GLY A 160 -21.15 -1.18 5.01
CA GLY A 160 -21.54 -2.44 5.64
C GLY A 160 -20.36 -3.24 6.22
N LEU A 161 -19.12 -2.83 5.93
CA LEU A 161 -17.89 -3.41 6.46
C LEU A 161 -17.62 -3.03 7.93
N LEU A 162 -18.06 -1.86 8.41
CA LEU A 162 -17.56 -1.30 9.69
C LEU A 162 -17.83 -2.21 10.90
N GLU A 163 -19.06 -2.71 11.02
CA GLU A 163 -19.45 -3.62 12.10
C GLU A 163 -18.67 -4.95 12.06
N PRO A 164 -18.61 -5.68 10.93
CA PRO A 164 -17.72 -6.83 10.80
C PRO A 164 -16.25 -6.52 11.11
N ALA A 165 -15.73 -5.40 10.59
CA ALA A 165 -14.33 -5.01 10.76
C ALA A 165 -13.97 -4.72 12.22
N LYS A 166 -14.93 -4.25 13.04
CA LYS A 166 -14.72 -4.03 14.48
C LYS A 166 -14.25 -5.31 15.18
N ARG A 167 -14.82 -6.47 14.84
CA ARG A 167 -14.41 -7.76 15.44
C ARG A 167 -13.03 -8.20 14.93
N LEU A 168 -12.67 -7.79 13.71
CA LEU A 168 -11.42 -8.16 13.07
C LEU A 168 -10.21 -7.38 13.61
N THR A 169 -10.42 -6.27 14.33
CA THR A 169 -9.33 -5.56 15.01
C THR A 169 -8.69 -6.38 16.12
N ASP A 170 -9.40 -7.40 16.62
CA ASP A 170 -8.95 -8.31 17.67
C ASP A 170 -8.45 -9.67 17.12
N SER A 171 -8.38 -9.83 15.79
CA SER A 171 -7.88 -11.07 15.16
C SER A 171 -6.48 -11.42 15.66
N GLY A 172 -6.15 -12.70 15.79
CA GLY A 172 -4.77 -13.16 16.03
C GLY A 172 -3.83 -12.86 14.86
N ASN A 173 -4.38 -12.68 13.65
CA ASN A 173 -3.63 -12.35 12.45
C ASN A 173 -3.43 -10.84 12.30
N VAL A 174 -2.18 -10.39 12.43
CA VAL A 174 -1.82 -8.97 12.34
C VAL A 174 -2.19 -8.31 11.01
N PHE A 175 -2.15 -9.05 9.90
CA PHE A 175 -2.58 -8.54 8.60
C PHE A 175 -4.06 -8.19 8.61
N VAL A 176 -4.88 -9.04 9.24
CA VAL A 176 -6.32 -8.83 9.36
C VAL A 176 -6.62 -7.63 10.27
N ARG A 177 -5.96 -7.55 11.43
CA ARG A 177 -6.08 -6.38 12.34
C ARG A 177 -5.71 -5.07 11.62
N PHE A 178 -4.58 -5.04 10.93
CA PHE A 178 -4.14 -3.88 10.16
C PHE A 178 -5.12 -3.50 9.06
N SER A 179 -5.60 -4.49 8.29
CA SER A 179 -6.58 -4.25 7.23
C SER A 179 -7.87 -3.66 7.79
N ALA A 180 -8.34 -4.14 8.94
CA ALA A 180 -9.51 -3.61 9.63
C ALA A 180 -9.30 -2.17 10.11
N ALA A 181 -8.18 -1.88 10.77
CA ALA A 181 -7.84 -0.52 11.20
C ALA A 181 -7.74 0.46 10.02
N ALA A 182 -7.07 0.05 8.94
CA ALA A 182 -6.96 0.86 7.72
C ALA A 182 -8.31 1.06 7.01
N ALA A 183 -9.23 0.10 7.09
CA ALA A 183 -10.58 0.24 6.55
C ALA A 183 -11.37 1.35 7.25
N TYR A 184 -11.26 1.48 8.58
CA TYR A 184 -11.88 2.59 9.31
C TYR A 184 -11.37 3.95 8.82
N LEU A 185 -10.06 4.05 8.57
CA LEU A 185 -9.44 5.26 8.04
C LEU A 185 -9.98 5.61 6.66
N GLU A 186 -10.04 4.61 5.78
CA GLU A 186 -10.51 4.75 4.40
C GLU A 186 -12.01 5.10 4.30
N LEU A 187 -12.82 4.66 5.27
CA LEU A 187 -14.24 4.98 5.41
C LEU A 187 -14.49 6.23 6.28
N GLY A 188 -13.46 7.03 6.54
CA GLY A 188 -13.59 8.33 7.19
C GLY A 188 -13.79 8.30 8.71
N ARG A 189 -13.65 7.14 9.38
CA ARG A 189 -13.65 7.02 10.85
C ARG A 189 -12.26 7.31 11.41
N ARG A 190 -11.72 8.51 11.11
CA ARG A 190 -10.31 8.87 11.34
C ARG A 190 -9.83 8.61 12.78
N GLU A 191 -10.47 9.22 13.78
CA GLU A 191 -9.98 9.11 15.18
C GLU A 191 -9.94 7.66 15.66
N GLU A 192 -10.99 6.91 15.37
CA GLU A 192 -11.08 5.49 15.72
C GLU A 192 -10.01 4.68 15.00
N ALA A 193 -9.80 4.94 13.70
CA ALA A 193 -8.73 4.30 12.94
C ALA A 193 -7.34 4.60 13.52
N LEU A 194 -7.06 5.84 13.90
CA LEU A 194 -5.77 6.22 14.49
C LEU A 194 -5.56 5.52 15.85
N ARG A 195 -6.61 5.36 16.66
CA ARG A 195 -6.56 4.60 17.91
C ARG A 195 -6.24 3.12 17.66
N LEU A 196 -6.87 2.51 16.65
CA LEU A 196 -6.63 1.12 16.26
C LEU A 196 -5.22 0.92 15.67
N LEU A 197 -4.79 1.82 14.80
CA LEU A 197 -3.43 1.80 14.22
C LEU A 197 -2.36 2.01 15.28
N GLN A 198 -2.61 2.85 16.28
CA GLN A 198 -1.74 3.01 17.44
C GLN A 198 -1.54 1.68 18.18
N ALA A 199 -2.62 0.93 18.45
CA ALA A 199 -2.50 -0.36 19.14
C ALA A 199 -1.63 -1.37 18.35
N ILE A 200 -1.64 -1.28 17.01
CA ILE A 200 -0.78 -2.09 16.13
C ILE A 200 0.66 -1.55 16.11
N ALA A 201 0.86 -0.24 16.14
CA ALA A 201 2.20 0.35 16.17
C ALA A 201 2.91 0.13 17.52
N ASP A 202 2.15 0.04 18.61
CA ASP A 202 2.67 -0.10 19.97
C ASP A 202 2.88 -1.57 20.38
N THR A 203 2.47 -2.53 19.53
CA THR A 203 2.63 -3.96 19.82
C THR A 203 4.03 -4.47 19.47
N ASP A 204 4.49 -5.47 20.22
CA ASP A 204 5.73 -6.21 19.93
C ASP A 204 5.43 -7.65 19.46
N ASN A 205 4.15 -7.99 19.24
CA ASN A 205 3.69 -9.33 18.89
C ASN A 205 3.80 -9.69 17.40
N GLU A 206 4.63 -8.96 16.63
CA GLU A 206 4.77 -9.14 15.19
C GLU A 206 6.26 -9.23 14.81
N PRO A 207 6.79 -10.45 14.57
CA PRO A 207 8.22 -10.68 14.42
C PRO A 207 8.91 -9.85 13.32
N SER A 208 8.22 -9.53 12.22
CA SER A 208 8.83 -8.76 11.13
C SER A 208 8.80 -7.25 11.34
N GLY A 209 8.01 -6.74 12.29
CA GLY A 209 7.77 -5.30 12.48
C GLY A 209 7.20 -4.55 11.26
N CYS A 210 6.76 -5.26 10.22
CA CYS A 210 6.25 -4.67 8.98
C CYS A 210 4.96 -3.88 9.21
N TYR A 211 4.01 -4.48 9.93
CA TYR A 211 2.71 -3.85 10.16
C TYR A 211 2.79 -2.73 11.20
N LYS A 212 3.74 -2.82 12.14
CA LYS A 212 4.11 -1.73 13.04
C LYS A 212 4.60 -0.51 12.25
N LEU A 213 5.52 -0.73 11.30
CA LEU A 213 6.03 0.32 10.42
C LEU A 213 4.93 0.94 9.55
N TRP A 214 4.06 0.12 8.94
CA TRP A 214 2.95 0.62 8.11
C TRP A 214 1.88 1.34 8.91
N ALA A 215 1.57 0.88 10.14
CA ALA A 215 0.64 1.58 11.02
C ALA A 215 1.20 2.95 11.41
N ALA A 216 2.47 3.02 11.79
CA ALA A 216 3.16 4.28 12.08
C ALA A 216 3.23 5.21 10.86
N GLU A 217 3.48 4.67 9.65
CA GLU A 217 3.43 5.44 8.40
C GLU A 217 2.05 6.10 8.21
N LEU A 218 0.95 5.34 8.33
CA LEU A 218 -0.40 5.88 8.20
C LEU A 218 -0.67 6.95 9.27
N MET A 219 -0.24 6.73 10.51
CA MET A 219 -0.36 7.73 11.58
C MET A 219 0.34 9.04 11.20
N VAL A 220 1.57 8.98 10.68
CA VAL A 220 2.33 10.17 10.25
C VAL A 220 1.65 10.87 9.07
N ARG A 221 1.22 10.14 8.04
CA ARG A 221 0.50 10.71 6.88
C ARG A 221 -0.80 11.42 7.30
N HIS A 222 -1.41 10.98 8.39
CA HIS A 222 -2.59 11.60 8.96
C HIS A 222 -2.29 12.59 10.10
N GLY A 223 -1.07 13.13 10.18
CA GLY A 223 -0.74 14.28 11.03
C GLY A 223 -0.19 13.93 12.42
N ARG A 224 -0.06 12.65 12.77
CA ARG A 224 0.55 12.20 14.03
C ARG A 224 2.07 12.07 13.87
N ARG A 225 2.75 13.21 13.67
CA ARG A 225 4.20 13.26 13.37
C ARG A 225 5.08 12.63 14.46
N GLU A 226 4.58 12.53 15.68
CA GLU A 226 5.29 11.87 16.78
C GLU A 226 5.64 10.39 16.50
N TYR A 227 4.90 9.74 15.58
CA TYR A 227 5.16 8.35 15.17
C TYR A 227 6.38 8.17 14.26
N ILE A 228 7.02 9.25 13.80
CA ILE A 228 8.32 9.14 13.11
C ILE A 228 9.35 8.45 14.02
N GLY A 229 9.33 8.73 15.33
CA GLY A 229 10.20 8.03 16.29
C GLY A 229 9.96 6.51 16.27
N THR A 230 8.70 6.08 16.32
CA THR A 230 8.31 4.67 16.22
C THR A 230 8.76 4.04 14.90
N MET A 231 8.66 4.76 13.78
CA MET A 231 9.18 4.29 12.50
C MET A 231 10.69 4.09 12.52
N ILE A 232 11.46 5.03 13.11
CA ILE A 232 12.92 4.92 13.25
C ILE A 232 13.29 3.68 14.08
N ASP A 233 12.57 3.42 15.17
CA ASP A 233 12.84 2.26 16.03
C ASP A 233 12.46 0.93 15.36
N ALA A 234 11.33 0.89 14.64
CA ALA A 234 10.93 -0.27 13.85
C ALA A 234 11.95 -0.58 12.73
N THR A 235 12.44 0.46 12.05
CA THR A 235 13.50 0.42 11.03
C THR A 235 14.78 -0.18 11.62
N ALA A 236 15.23 0.33 12.77
CA ALA A 236 16.42 -0.18 13.46
C ALA A 236 16.30 -1.67 13.85
N SER A 237 15.14 -2.07 14.39
CA SER A 237 14.90 -3.46 14.79
C SER A 237 14.96 -4.41 13.59
N ARG A 238 14.37 -4.01 12.46
CA ARG A 238 14.35 -4.80 11.22
C ARG A 238 15.73 -4.95 10.59
N GLN A 239 16.55 -3.89 10.61
CA GLN A 239 17.95 -3.95 10.16
C GLN A 239 18.75 -4.96 10.99
N GLY A 240 18.57 -4.97 12.31
CA GLY A 240 19.21 -5.95 13.20
C GLY A 240 18.82 -7.41 12.93
N GLN A 241 17.68 -7.63 12.28
CA GLN A 241 17.18 -8.95 11.86
C GLN A 241 17.54 -9.30 10.41
N GLY A 242 18.27 -8.44 9.69
CA GLY A 242 18.70 -8.70 8.31
C GLY A 242 17.63 -8.48 7.24
N TYR A 243 16.51 -7.83 7.56
CA TYR A 243 15.52 -7.47 6.55
C TYR A 243 16.00 -6.29 5.69
N ALA A 244 15.81 -6.40 4.37
CA ALA A 244 15.89 -5.24 3.48
C ALA A 244 14.87 -4.19 3.96
N ASP A 245 15.30 -2.94 4.07
CA ASP A 245 14.66 -1.98 4.95
C ASP A 245 13.79 -0.95 4.20
N PRO A 246 12.48 -1.20 4.03
CA PRO A 246 11.58 -0.19 3.49
C PRO A 246 11.48 1.04 4.41
N GLY A 247 11.88 0.95 5.69
CA GLY A 247 11.77 2.02 6.66
C GLY A 247 12.55 3.27 6.29
N ILE A 248 13.77 3.13 5.74
CA ILE A 248 14.57 4.29 5.32
C ILE A 248 13.87 5.08 4.21
N SER A 249 13.42 4.42 3.15
CA SER A 249 12.73 5.10 2.05
C SER A 249 11.41 5.73 2.49
N LEU A 250 10.74 5.15 3.48
CA LEU A 250 9.54 5.75 4.07
C LEU A 250 9.84 7.00 4.88
N LEU A 251 10.89 6.95 5.70
CA LEU A 251 11.32 8.12 6.45
C LEU A 251 11.76 9.24 5.49
N GLU A 252 12.41 8.90 4.38
CA GLU A 252 12.74 9.86 3.33
C GLU A 252 11.51 10.48 2.68
N ASP A 253 10.56 9.69 2.20
CA ASP A 253 9.31 10.19 1.59
C ASP A 253 8.53 11.09 2.56
N LEU A 254 8.45 10.72 3.85
CA LEU A 254 7.66 11.46 4.84
C LEU A 254 8.35 12.73 5.37
N THR A 255 9.68 12.82 5.29
CA THR A 255 10.45 13.91 5.91
C THR A 255 11.22 14.77 4.92
N GLY A 256 11.41 14.30 3.68
CA GLY A 256 12.25 14.94 2.67
C GLY A 256 13.75 14.90 3.02
N ARG A 257 14.18 13.95 3.86
CA ARG A 257 15.57 13.79 4.31
C ARG A 257 16.04 12.37 4.09
N TYR A 258 17.29 12.19 3.70
CA TYR A 258 17.88 10.87 3.57
C TYR A 258 18.96 10.65 4.62
N PHE A 259 18.88 9.52 5.33
CA PHE A 259 19.94 9.02 6.20
C PHE A 259 20.04 7.50 5.99
N GLY A 260 21.26 6.99 5.88
CA GLY A 260 21.52 5.60 5.54
C GLY A 260 21.39 4.64 6.72
N THR A 261 21.35 5.16 7.95
CA THR A 261 21.32 4.35 9.18
C THR A 261 20.26 4.83 10.17
N ALA A 262 19.73 3.90 10.98
CA ALA A 262 18.81 4.27 12.05
C ALA A 262 19.43 5.18 13.12
N ALA A 263 20.75 5.11 13.33
CA ALA A 263 21.45 5.97 14.28
C ALA A 263 21.44 7.45 13.83
N GLU A 264 21.71 7.71 12.56
CA GLU A 264 21.62 9.05 11.96
C GLU A 264 20.19 9.59 12.05
N TRP A 265 19.19 8.76 11.72
CA TRP A 265 17.78 9.10 11.88
C TRP A 265 17.43 9.51 13.32
N ARG A 266 17.85 8.73 14.33
CA ARG A 266 17.63 9.07 15.75
C ARG A 266 18.29 10.38 16.15
N ALA A 267 19.53 10.60 15.73
CA ALA A 267 20.26 11.83 16.04
C ALA A 267 19.55 13.06 15.45
N TRP A 268 19.13 12.98 14.18
CA TRP A 268 18.36 14.03 13.53
C TRP A 268 17.00 14.28 14.21
N TRP A 269 16.27 13.20 14.53
CA TRP A 269 14.96 13.31 15.18
C TRP A 269 15.06 13.97 16.55
N LYS A 270 16.01 13.54 17.40
CA LYS A 270 16.25 14.12 18.73
C LYS A 270 16.60 15.63 18.67
N ARG A 271 17.38 16.04 17.65
CA ARG A 271 17.76 17.44 17.46
C ARG A 271 16.59 18.32 17.02
N THR A 272 15.70 17.79 16.18
CA THR A 272 14.56 18.54 15.61
C THR A 272 13.31 18.49 16.50
N HIS A 273 13.20 17.47 17.35
CA HIS A 273 12.06 17.24 18.24
C HIS A 273 12.57 16.94 19.65
N PRO A 274 13.19 17.93 20.33
CA PRO A 274 13.68 17.74 21.68
C PRO A 274 12.53 17.32 22.59
N ALA A 275 12.76 16.30 23.41
CA ALA A 275 11.78 15.90 24.41
C ALA A 275 11.37 17.13 25.24
N LYS A 276 10.06 17.33 25.44
CA LYS A 276 9.59 18.37 26.35
C LYS A 276 10.30 18.15 27.70
N PRO A 277 10.95 19.17 28.28
CA PRO A 277 11.58 19.02 29.57
C PRO A 277 10.54 18.50 30.55
N ARG A 278 10.78 17.32 31.13
CA ARG A 278 9.93 16.78 32.20
C ARG A 278 9.85 17.87 33.28
N LYS A 279 8.66 18.38 33.58
CA LYS A 279 8.48 19.33 34.68
C LYS A 279 9.05 18.67 35.94
N ARG A 280 10.15 19.22 36.48
CA ARG A 280 10.72 18.82 37.78
C ARG A 280 9.56 18.87 38.79
N GLY A 281 9.09 17.71 39.24
CA GLY A 281 7.97 17.59 40.18
C GLY A 281 6.88 16.60 39.77
N GLN A 282 6.82 16.17 38.51
CA GLN A 282 5.90 15.09 38.10
C GLN A 282 6.58 13.73 38.37
N GLN A 283 6.62 13.32 39.65
CA GLN A 283 6.94 11.95 40.02
C GLN A 283 5.91 11.03 39.40
N ASP A 284 6.37 10.02 38.67
CA ASP A 284 5.53 9.01 38.03
C ASP A 284 4.87 8.15 39.12
N PRO A 285 3.56 8.28 39.40
CA PRO A 285 2.93 7.59 40.53
C PRO A 285 2.84 6.07 40.32
N GLY A 286 3.26 5.56 39.16
CA GLY A 286 3.30 4.13 38.82
C GLY A 286 4.68 3.48 38.83
N ALA A 287 5.77 4.23 39.00
CA ALA A 287 7.10 3.64 39.07
C ALA A 287 7.31 2.96 40.43
N ARG A 288 6.85 1.70 40.55
CA ARG A 288 7.21 0.85 41.68
C ARG A 288 8.75 0.82 41.77
N PRO A 289 9.35 1.15 42.93
CA PRO A 289 10.77 0.98 43.11
C PRO A 289 11.09 -0.49 42.84
N THR A 290 11.91 -0.74 41.83
CA THR A 290 12.53 -2.04 41.61
C THR A 290 13.33 -2.35 42.87
N GLN A 291 12.76 -3.20 43.74
CA GLN A 291 13.53 -3.82 44.81
C GLN A 291 14.66 -4.57 44.11
N GLY A 292 15.89 -4.12 44.33
CA GLY A 292 17.08 -4.75 43.79
C GLY A 292 17.12 -6.23 44.20
N PRO A 293 17.77 -7.09 43.41
CA PRO A 293 17.85 -8.51 43.71
C PRO A 293 18.51 -8.68 45.08
N GLY A 294 17.75 -9.24 46.04
CA GLY A 294 18.27 -9.71 47.30
C GLY A 294 19.32 -10.77 47.03
N ILE A 295 20.57 -10.43 47.29
CA ILE A 295 21.68 -11.38 47.32
C ILE A 295 21.43 -12.28 48.53
N ASP A 296 20.95 -13.50 48.28
CA ASP A 296 20.79 -14.57 49.27
C ASP A 296 22.17 -15.24 49.48
N PRO A 297 22.83 -15.06 50.63
CA PRO A 297 24.13 -15.69 50.89
C PRO A 297 23.89 -17.13 51.37
N ARG A 298 23.84 -18.08 50.43
CA ARG A 298 23.91 -19.49 50.82
C ARG A 298 25.35 -19.89 51.20
N PRO A 299 25.54 -20.61 52.31
CA PRO A 299 26.86 -21.06 52.72
C PRO A 299 27.34 -22.22 51.84
N ARG A 300 28.62 -22.15 51.45
CA ARG A 300 29.40 -23.28 50.91
C ARG A 300 29.38 -24.42 51.92
N ARG A 301 28.94 -25.61 51.50
CA ARG A 301 29.30 -26.88 52.15
C ARG A 301 30.42 -27.50 51.33
N ASP A 302 31.60 -27.51 51.93
CA ASP A 302 32.71 -28.37 51.55
C ASP A 302 32.56 -29.75 52.21
N ALA A 303 33.20 -30.72 51.55
CA ALA A 303 33.84 -31.92 52.09
C ALA A 303 33.06 -33.25 52.27
N GLY A 304 33.76 -34.31 51.84
CA GLY A 304 33.57 -35.74 52.17
C GLY A 304 33.01 -36.54 51.00
N GLY A 305 33.77 -37.30 50.20
CA GLY A 305 34.75 -38.33 50.59
C GLY A 305 34.01 -39.66 50.81
N ASN A 306 33.99 -40.58 49.84
CA ASN A 306 34.88 -41.76 49.68
C ASN A 306 33.99 -43.04 49.79
N PRO A 307 34.39 -44.27 49.39
CA PRO A 307 35.47 -44.72 48.50
C PRO A 307 34.98 -45.25 47.13
#